data_AF-A0A2B7GPG5-F1
#
_entry.id   AF-A0A2B7GPG5-F1
#
_cell.length_a   1.000
_cell.length_b   1.000
_cell.length_c   1.000
_cell.angle_alpha   90.00
_cell.angle_beta   90.00
_cell.angle_gamma   90.00
#
_symmetry.space_group_name_H-M   'P 1'
#
loop_
_entity.id
_entity.type
_entity.pdbx_description
1 polymer ?
#
loop_
_entity_poly.entity_id
_entity_poly.type
_entity_poly.pdbx_seq_one_letter_code
_entity_poly.pdbx_strand_id
1 'polypeptide(L)'
;MSAQSESATNSDSGGDTERLSRRERIERRQRDISDGITDLENDAVNEQVEQLVGLLRQMDTELKRLEARNRQLTTRLKKVEAVNGLSGGEIDLGDVSATDHRDEKVVKAIVADGVNLVSLDDLRELYRGHTDVRDPETLKDRIKTLTATDLFDLESQGLHSNTWRFVGLES
;
A
#
# COMPACT_ATOMS: atom_id res chain seq x y z
N MET A 1 54.87 32.49 -19.09
CA MET A 1 55.11 31.41 -20.08
C MET A 1 54.88 30.10 -19.34
N SER A 2 53.72 29.49 -19.57
CA SER A 2 53.55 28.27 -20.40
C SER A 2 53.77 27.03 -19.53
N ALA A 3 52.72 26.37 -19.04
CA ALA A 3 51.75 25.52 -19.74
C ALA A 3 52.17 24.04 -19.71
N GLN A 4 51.26 23.21 -19.17
CA GLN A 4 50.88 21.86 -19.62
C GLN A 4 51.96 20.75 -19.50
N SER A 5 51.63 19.48 -19.27
CA SER A 5 50.39 18.73 -19.03
C SER A 5 50.82 17.28 -18.74
N GLU A 6 49.99 16.56 -17.98
CA GLU A 6 49.62 15.13 -18.16
C GLU A 6 50.73 14.06 -18.00
N SER A 7 50.49 12.88 -17.43
CA SER A 7 49.29 12.06 -17.32
C SER A 7 49.45 11.09 -16.12
N ALA A 8 48.36 10.82 -15.38
CA ALA A 8 47.62 9.54 -15.38
C ALA A 8 48.40 8.38 -14.72
N THR A 9 47.87 7.51 -13.87
CA THR A 9 46.51 7.19 -13.38
C THR A 9 46.81 6.11 -12.36
N ASN A 10 46.40 6.25 -11.11
CA ASN A 10 46.23 5.09 -10.25
C ASN A 10 44.86 5.19 -9.60
N SER A 11 43.94 4.46 -10.22
CA SER A 11 42.70 3.99 -9.65
C SER A 11 42.97 3.35 -8.29
N ASP A 12 42.51 3.99 -7.23
CA ASP A 12 42.17 3.27 -6.00
C ASP A 12 40.66 3.31 -5.83
N SER A 13 40.11 2.12 -5.98
CA SER A 13 38.70 1.81 -6.10
C SER A 13 38.20 1.48 -4.71
N GLY A 14 37.54 2.42 -4.04
CA GLY A 14 36.99 2.16 -2.71
C GLY A 14 36.16 3.32 -2.20
N GLY A 15 34.84 3.24 -2.34
CA GLY A 15 33.98 4.23 -1.72
C GLY A 15 32.52 4.29 -2.15
N ASP A 16 32.06 3.48 -3.11
CA ASP A 16 30.63 3.25 -3.30
C ASP A 16 30.12 2.29 -2.21
N THR A 17 30.18 2.72 -0.95
CA THR A 17 29.28 2.17 0.06
C THR A 17 27.89 2.67 -0.29
N GLU A 18 27.15 1.82 -1.00
CA GLU A 18 25.71 1.89 -1.20
C GLU A 18 25.05 2.62 -0.02
N ARG A 19 24.48 3.80 -0.30
CA ARG A 19 23.53 4.43 0.61
C ARG A 19 22.29 3.55 0.63
N LEU A 20 22.33 2.49 1.44
CA LEU A 20 21.20 1.61 1.70
C LEU A 20 19.97 2.48 1.98
N SER A 21 18.89 2.19 1.27
CA SER A 21 17.61 2.83 1.49
C SER A 21 17.26 2.76 2.98
N ARG A 22 16.59 3.77 3.52
CA ARG A 22 16.17 3.80 4.93
C ARG A 22 15.51 2.48 5.36
N ARG A 23 14.79 1.85 4.44
CA ARG A 23 14.15 0.53 4.61
C ARG A 23 15.15 -0.62 4.76
N GLU A 24 16.12 -0.72 3.86
CA GLU A 24 17.15 -1.77 3.89
C GLU A 24 18.00 -1.69 5.15
N ARG A 25 18.28 -0.47 5.64
CA ARG A 25 18.98 -0.29 6.92
C ARG A 25 18.15 -0.78 8.11
N ILE A 26 16.84 -0.61 8.08
CA ILE A 26 15.94 -1.07 9.14
C ILE A 26 15.86 -2.60 9.11
N GLU A 27 15.65 -3.19 7.93
CA GLU A 27 15.58 -4.64 7.75
C GLU A 27 16.90 -5.33 8.14
N ARG A 28 18.05 -4.72 7.82
CA ARG A 28 19.36 -5.21 8.26
C ARG A 28 19.50 -5.17 9.78
N ARG A 29 19.14 -4.04 10.42
CA ARG A 29 19.19 -3.92 11.88
C ARG A 29 18.28 -4.91 12.59
N GLN A 30 17.09 -5.18 12.06
CA GLN A 30 16.17 -6.18 12.63
C GLN A 30 16.75 -7.59 12.55
N ARG A 31 17.44 -7.91 11.45
CA ARG A 31 18.16 -9.18 11.30
C ARG A 31 19.28 -9.29 12.33
N ASP A 32 20.13 -8.25 12.42
CA ASP A 32 21.23 -8.22 13.38
C ASP A 32 20.73 -8.35 14.85
N ILE A 33 19.59 -7.74 15.18
CA ILE A 33 18.94 -7.88 16.49
C ILE A 33 18.42 -9.31 16.70
N SER A 34 17.77 -9.91 15.69
CA SER A 34 17.24 -11.28 15.78
C SER A 34 18.35 -12.30 15.98
N ASP A 35 19.46 -12.12 15.26
CA ASP A 35 20.65 -12.98 15.35
C ASP A 35 21.29 -12.83 16.74
N GLY A 36 21.46 -11.60 17.23
CA GLY A 36 21.99 -11.36 18.59
C GLY A 36 21.10 -11.90 19.72
N ILE A 37 19.79 -11.95 19.55
CA ILE A 37 18.87 -12.60 20.52
C ILE A 37 19.09 -14.12 20.53
N THR A 38 19.28 -14.71 19.35
CA THR A 38 19.55 -16.15 19.20
C THR A 38 20.89 -16.53 19.84
N ASP A 39 21.92 -15.71 19.64
CA ASP A 39 23.25 -15.94 20.22
C ASP A 39 23.22 -15.85 21.75
N LEU A 40 22.50 -14.86 22.31
CA LEU A 40 22.31 -14.73 23.75
C LEU A 40 21.58 -15.92 24.39
N GLU A 41 20.63 -16.53 23.67
CA GLU A 41 19.92 -17.72 24.16
C GLU A 41 20.82 -18.96 24.19
N ASN A 42 21.72 -19.09 23.22
CA ASN A 42 22.60 -20.26 23.10
C ASN A 42 23.79 -20.21 24.07
N ASP A 43 24.30 -19.03 24.40
CA ASP A 43 25.53 -18.87 25.21
C ASP A 43 25.27 -18.69 26.71
N ALA A 44 24.07 -18.31 27.14
CA ALA A 44 23.79 -17.96 28.53
C ALA A 44 22.93 -19.00 29.27
N VAL A 45 23.56 -19.83 30.11
CA VAL A 45 22.87 -20.66 31.11
C VAL A 45 22.54 -19.81 32.35
N ASN A 46 21.71 -18.78 32.18
CA ASN A 46 21.27 -17.89 33.26
C ASN A 46 19.79 -17.54 33.07
N GLU A 47 18.97 -17.89 34.06
CA GLU A 47 17.51 -17.68 34.06
C GLU A 47 17.11 -16.21 33.82
N GLN A 48 17.94 -15.25 34.26
CA GLN A 48 17.71 -13.82 33.99
C GLN A 48 17.93 -13.46 32.52
N VAL A 49 18.87 -14.14 31.84
CA VAL A 49 19.13 -13.96 30.41
C VAL A 49 18.03 -14.63 29.58
N GLU A 50 17.55 -15.81 29.97
CA GLU A 50 16.40 -16.46 29.33
C GLU A 50 15.14 -15.59 29.40
N GLN A 51 14.86 -14.98 30.56
CA GLN A 51 13.74 -14.05 30.72
C GLN A 51 13.89 -12.79 29.84
N LEU A 52 15.10 -12.24 29.76
CA LEU A 52 15.39 -11.09 28.90
C LEU A 52 15.25 -11.43 27.41
N VAL A 53 15.75 -12.60 26.98
CA VAL A 53 15.60 -13.12 25.61
C VAL A 53 14.11 -13.30 25.28
N GLY A 54 13.32 -13.84 26.20
CA GLY A 54 11.87 -13.97 26.05
C GLY A 54 11.18 -12.62 25.83
N LEU A 55 11.55 -11.60 26.62
CA LEU A 55 11.03 -10.25 26.45
C LEU A 55 11.46 -9.64 25.10
N LEU A 56 12.73 -9.80 24.72
CA LEU A 56 13.25 -9.30 23.44
C LEU A 56 12.53 -9.92 22.23
N ARG A 57 12.19 -11.22 22.30
CA ARG A 57 11.38 -11.89 21.26
C ARG A 57 9.96 -11.34 21.17
N GLN A 58 9.33 -11.07 22.32
CA GLN A 58 8.01 -10.45 22.33
C GLN A 58 8.05 -9.06 21.69
N MET A 59 9.07 -8.26 22.03
CA MET A 59 9.28 -6.95 21.43
C MET A 59 9.54 -7.01 19.91
N ASP A 60 10.37 -7.95 19.45
CA ASP A 60 10.63 -8.15 18.02
C ASP A 60 9.34 -8.53 17.26
N THR A 61 8.52 -9.39 17.84
CA THR A 61 7.23 -9.78 17.26
C THR A 61 6.27 -8.59 17.15
N GLU A 62 6.17 -7.78 18.21
CA GLU A 62 5.36 -6.55 18.21
C GLU A 62 5.87 -5.53 17.19
N LEU A 63 7.19 -5.34 17.07
CA LEU A 63 7.78 -4.46 16.07
C LEU A 63 7.44 -4.90 14.64
N LYS A 64 7.59 -6.19 14.32
CA LYS A 64 7.21 -6.75 13.01
C LYS A 64 5.73 -6.52 12.71
N ARG A 65 4.86 -6.69 13.71
CA ARG A 65 3.42 -6.43 13.58
C ARG A 65 3.13 -4.95 13.31
N LEU A 66 3.76 -4.05 14.05
CA LEU A 66 3.61 -2.61 13.87
C LEU A 66 4.12 -2.14 12.51
N GLU A 67 5.23 -2.69 12.02
CA GLU A 67 5.73 -2.38 10.68
C GLU A 67 4.81 -2.87 9.58
N ALA A 68 4.26 -4.08 9.69
CA ALA A 68 3.26 -4.57 8.74
C ALA A 68 2.04 -3.65 8.68
N ARG A 69 1.54 -3.21 9.85
CA ARG A 69 0.44 -2.26 9.94
C ARG A 69 0.81 -0.90 9.36
N ASN A 70 2.01 -0.39 9.62
CA ASN A 70 2.47 0.89 9.10
C ASN A 70 2.61 0.86 7.57
N ARG A 71 3.12 -0.24 7.00
CA ARG A 71 3.16 -0.47 5.55
C ARG A 71 1.75 -0.42 4.95
N GLN A 72 0.78 -1.11 5.56
CA GLN A 72 -0.61 -1.10 5.11
C GLN A 72 -1.22 0.31 5.14
N LEU A 73 -1.03 1.05 6.25
CA LEU A 73 -1.53 2.42 6.38
C LEU A 73 -0.88 3.38 5.38
N THR A 74 0.42 3.24 5.14
CA THR A 74 1.14 4.05 4.15
C THR A 74 0.60 3.80 2.74
N THR A 75 0.33 2.53 2.39
CA THR A 75 -0.31 2.19 1.10
C THR A 75 -1.70 2.80 0.99
N ARG A 76 -2.52 2.72 2.05
CA ARG A 76 -3.85 3.35 2.06
C ARG A 76 -3.79 4.86 1.93
N LEU A 77 -2.86 5.51 2.62
CA LEU A 77 -2.67 6.96 2.55
C LEU A 77 -2.32 7.39 1.12
N LYS A 78 -1.36 6.71 0.47
CA LYS A 78 -1.00 6.98 -0.93
C LYS A 78 -2.20 6.85 -1.87
N LYS A 79 -3.02 5.82 -1.68
CA LYS A 79 -4.24 5.61 -2.47
C LYS A 79 -5.23 6.77 -2.30
N VAL A 80 -5.45 7.22 -1.07
CA VAL A 80 -6.31 8.38 -0.76
C VAL A 80 -5.75 9.69 -1.34
N GLU A 81 -4.45 9.91 -1.24
CA GLU A 81 -3.79 11.11 -1.77
C GLU A 81 -3.88 11.19 -3.30
N ALA A 82 -3.77 10.06 -4.00
CA ALA A 82 -3.92 9.98 -5.46
C ALA A 82 -5.34 10.32 -5.93
N VAL A 83 -6.36 9.82 -5.21
CA VAL A 83 -7.78 10.10 -5.48
C VAL A 83 -8.16 11.56 -5.23
N ASN A 84 -7.56 12.18 -4.22
CA ASN A 84 -7.87 13.55 -3.85
C ASN A 84 -7.01 14.57 -4.63
N GLY A 85 -6.19 14.13 -5.60
CA GLY A 85 -5.31 15.00 -6.39
C GLY A 85 -4.22 15.68 -5.55
N LEU A 86 -3.93 15.17 -4.36
CA LEU A 86 -2.93 15.73 -3.43
C LEU A 86 -1.51 15.21 -3.72
N SER A 87 -1.43 14.05 -4.37
CA SER A 87 -0.21 13.50 -4.94
C SER A 87 -0.26 13.74 -6.44
N GLY A 88 0.78 14.33 -7.04
CA GLY A 88 0.83 14.69 -8.47
C GLY A 88 0.67 13.53 -9.48
N GLY A 89 0.35 12.31 -9.03
CA GLY A 89 -0.36 11.30 -9.81
C GLY A 89 -1.84 11.35 -9.43
N GLU A 90 -2.56 12.29 -10.02
CA GLU A 90 -4.02 12.32 -9.97
C GLU A 90 -4.53 11.04 -10.64
N ILE A 91 -5.38 10.28 -9.97
CA ILE A 91 -6.16 9.24 -10.67
C ILE A 91 -7.02 10.03 -11.65
N ASP A 92 -6.81 9.82 -12.94
CA ASP A 92 -7.63 10.44 -13.97
C ASP A 92 -9.04 9.86 -13.89
N LEU A 93 -9.84 10.46 -13.01
CA LEU A 93 -11.28 10.24 -12.93
C LEU A 93 -11.98 10.97 -14.08
N GLY A 94 -11.27 11.43 -15.12
CA GLY A 94 -11.81 12.07 -16.32
C GLY A 94 -12.91 11.26 -17.00
N ASP A 95 -12.79 9.94 -17.00
CA ASP A 95 -13.83 9.03 -17.51
C ASP A 95 -15.05 8.94 -16.57
N VAL A 96 -14.83 9.17 -15.27
CA VAL A 96 -15.90 9.37 -14.28
C VAL A 96 -16.45 10.80 -14.31
N SER A 97 -15.71 11.78 -14.84
CA SER A 97 -16.17 13.16 -14.99
C SER A 97 -17.25 13.28 -16.06
N ALA A 98 -17.38 12.29 -16.96
CA ALA A 98 -18.54 12.14 -17.84
C ALA A 98 -19.73 11.46 -17.12
N THR A 99 -19.50 10.78 -15.98
CA THR A 99 -20.54 10.20 -15.13
C THR A 99 -20.86 11.11 -13.94
N ASP A 100 -22.06 10.98 -13.37
CA ASP A 100 -22.53 11.98 -12.41
C ASP A 100 -21.78 11.88 -11.07
N HIS A 101 -21.52 13.03 -10.43
CA HIS A 101 -20.77 13.23 -9.17
C HIS A 101 -21.01 12.21 -8.04
N ARG A 102 -22.13 11.49 -8.05
CA ARG A 102 -22.43 10.40 -7.11
C ARG A 102 -21.52 9.18 -7.32
N ASP A 103 -21.19 8.87 -8.57
CA ASP A 103 -20.33 7.73 -8.93
C ASP A 103 -18.90 8.01 -8.50
N GLU A 104 -18.44 9.25 -8.70
CA GLU A 104 -17.17 9.74 -8.18
C GLU A 104 -17.06 9.57 -6.65
N LYS A 105 -18.13 9.87 -5.89
CA LYS A 105 -18.14 9.66 -4.44
C LYS A 105 -18.03 8.18 -4.05
N VAL A 106 -18.65 7.28 -4.82
CA VAL A 106 -18.55 5.84 -4.58
C VAL A 106 -17.15 5.34 -4.87
N VAL A 107 -16.54 5.75 -5.99
CA VAL A 107 -15.14 5.42 -6.31
C VAL A 107 -14.19 5.94 -5.23
N LYS A 108 -14.39 7.18 -4.78
CA LYS A 108 -13.63 7.77 -3.66
C LYS A 108 -13.73 6.92 -2.39
N ALA A 109 -14.91 6.42 -2.07
CA ALA A 109 -15.12 5.55 -0.91
C ALA A 109 -14.41 4.19 -1.06
N ILE A 110 -14.53 3.53 -2.23
CA ILE A 110 -13.84 2.25 -2.51
C ILE A 110 -12.33 2.38 -2.28
N VAL A 111 -11.74 3.47 -2.77
CA VAL A 111 -10.31 3.71 -2.62
C VAL A 111 -9.93 4.08 -1.19
N ALA A 112 -10.74 4.88 -0.50
CA ALA A 112 -10.51 5.24 0.90
C ALA A 112 -10.52 4.01 1.82
N ASP A 113 -11.44 3.08 1.57
CA ASP A 113 -11.53 1.83 2.32
C ASP A 113 -10.44 0.82 1.89
N GLY A 114 -9.85 1.05 0.72
CA GLY A 114 -8.79 0.22 0.14
C GLY A 114 -9.30 -1.16 -0.29
N VAL A 115 -10.58 -1.23 -0.65
CA VAL A 115 -11.26 -2.45 -1.10
C VAL A 115 -10.93 -2.66 -2.58
N ASN A 116 -10.27 -3.78 -2.90
CA ASN A 116 -9.92 -4.11 -4.29
C ASN A 116 -11.01 -4.96 -4.98
N LEU A 117 -11.87 -5.61 -4.20
CA LEU A 117 -12.89 -6.54 -4.65
C LEU A 117 -14.24 -6.07 -4.09
N VAL A 118 -15.16 -5.72 -4.97
CA VAL A 118 -16.49 -5.22 -4.60
C VAL A 118 -17.56 -6.09 -5.22
N SER A 119 -18.50 -6.53 -4.39
CA SER A 119 -19.72 -7.20 -4.82
C SER A 119 -20.83 -6.19 -5.15
N LEU A 120 -21.91 -6.67 -5.77
CA LEU A 120 -23.10 -5.87 -6.03
C LEU A 120 -23.69 -5.26 -4.75
N ASP A 121 -23.69 -6.01 -3.64
CA ASP A 121 -24.25 -5.54 -2.38
C ASP A 121 -23.34 -4.50 -1.71
N ASP A 122 -22.02 -4.65 -1.83
CA ASP A 122 -21.06 -3.63 -1.38
C ASP A 122 -21.26 -2.32 -2.14
N LEU A 123 -21.42 -2.37 -3.47
CA LEU A 123 -21.71 -1.18 -4.27
C LEU A 123 -23.02 -0.53 -3.83
N ARG A 124 -24.09 -1.31 -3.62
CA ARG A 124 -25.37 -0.77 -3.11
C ARG A 124 -25.22 -0.08 -1.76
N GLU A 125 -24.45 -0.66 -0.85
CA GLU A 125 -24.18 -0.07 0.46
C GLU A 125 -23.40 1.23 0.32
N LEU A 126 -22.36 1.26 -0.52
CA LEU A 126 -21.57 2.46 -0.79
C LEU A 126 -22.42 3.59 -1.38
N TYR A 127 -23.29 3.32 -2.35
CA TYR A 127 -24.22 4.33 -2.86
C TYR A 127 -25.17 4.83 -1.77
N ARG A 128 -25.72 3.95 -0.93
CA ARG A 128 -26.64 4.37 0.15
C ARG A 128 -25.93 5.20 1.22
N GLY A 129 -24.69 4.86 1.55
CA GLY A 129 -23.88 5.53 2.56
C GLY A 129 -23.30 6.87 2.08
N HIS A 130 -22.89 6.97 0.81
CA HIS A 130 -22.12 8.11 0.31
C HIS A 130 -22.88 9.01 -0.68
N THR A 131 -24.10 8.63 -1.08
CA THR A 131 -24.92 9.40 -2.03
C THR A 131 -26.37 9.57 -1.55
N ASP A 132 -27.13 10.41 -2.24
CA ASP A 132 -28.57 10.65 -2.04
C ASP A 132 -29.46 9.65 -2.81
N VAL A 133 -28.88 8.70 -3.55
CA VAL A 133 -29.65 7.72 -4.33
C VAL A 133 -30.34 6.74 -3.37
N ARG A 134 -31.68 6.71 -3.41
CA ARG A 134 -32.52 5.80 -2.61
C ARG A 134 -33.42 4.91 -3.46
N ASP A 135 -33.74 5.37 -4.67
CA ASP A 135 -34.56 4.62 -5.62
C ASP A 135 -33.80 3.38 -6.15
N PRO A 136 -34.40 2.18 -6.09
CA PRO A 136 -33.72 0.94 -6.44
C PRO A 136 -33.44 0.78 -7.93
N GLU A 137 -34.29 1.30 -8.83
CA GLU A 137 -34.05 1.24 -10.27
C GLU A 137 -32.93 2.20 -10.68
N THR A 138 -32.97 3.43 -10.16
CA THR A 138 -31.89 4.40 -10.34
C THR A 138 -30.57 3.82 -9.84
N LEU A 139 -30.55 3.23 -8.64
CA LEU A 139 -29.35 2.60 -8.08
C LEU A 139 -28.79 1.49 -8.97
N LYS A 140 -29.66 0.65 -9.53
CA LYS A 140 -29.28 -0.43 -10.42
C LYS A 140 -28.66 0.09 -11.72
N ASP A 141 -29.27 1.09 -12.35
CA ASP A 141 -28.75 1.70 -13.57
C ASP A 141 -27.40 2.41 -13.33
N ARG A 142 -27.24 3.05 -12.17
CA ARG A 142 -25.98 3.66 -11.75
C ARG A 142 -24.88 2.65 -11.54
N ILE A 143 -25.14 1.59 -10.78
CA ILE A 143 -24.17 0.51 -10.59
C ILE A 143 -23.77 -0.10 -11.94
N LYS A 144 -24.74 -0.32 -12.84
CA LYS A 144 -24.47 -0.83 -14.18
C LYS A 144 -23.59 0.11 -15.00
N THR A 145 -23.82 1.42 -14.91
CA THR A 145 -23.01 2.43 -15.61
C THR A 145 -21.60 2.50 -15.02
N LEU A 146 -21.49 2.56 -13.70
CA LEU A 146 -20.21 2.59 -12.99
C LEU A 146 -19.35 1.36 -13.30
N THR A 147 -19.93 0.16 -13.24
CA THR A 147 -19.22 -1.10 -13.50
C THR A 147 -18.96 -1.38 -14.99
N ALA A 148 -19.49 -0.54 -15.88
CA ALA A 148 -19.16 -0.57 -17.31
C ALA A 148 -18.00 0.38 -17.68
N THR A 149 -17.49 1.16 -16.73
CA THR A 149 -16.28 1.98 -16.92
C THR A 149 -15.02 1.12 -16.82
N ASP A 150 -13.93 1.60 -17.41
CA ASP A 150 -12.62 0.93 -17.41
C ASP A 150 -11.95 0.86 -16.01
N LEU A 151 -12.63 1.36 -14.97
CA LEU A 151 -12.19 1.26 -13.58
C LEU A 151 -12.49 -0.09 -12.93
N PHE A 152 -13.31 -0.93 -13.57
CA PHE A 152 -13.77 -2.19 -13.01
C PHE A 152 -13.57 -3.36 -13.98
N ASP A 153 -12.81 -4.35 -13.54
CA ASP A 153 -12.72 -5.63 -14.23
C ASP A 153 -13.70 -6.62 -13.60
N LEU A 154 -14.50 -7.29 -14.42
CA LEU A 154 -15.38 -8.36 -13.94
C LEU A 154 -14.55 -9.60 -13.60
N GLU A 155 -14.41 -9.90 -12.31
CA GLU A 155 -13.60 -11.03 -11.84
C GLU A 155 -14.41 -12.32 -11.70
N SER A 156 -15.66 -12.22 -11.27
CA SER A 156 -16.54 -13.38 -11.11
C SER A 156 -17.98 -13.02 -11.46
N GLN A 157 -18.60 -13.85 -12.28
CA GLN A 157 -20.01 -13.77 -12.61
C GLN A 157 -20.71 -15.01 -12.02
N GLY A 158 -21.20 -14.88 -10.80
CA GLY A 158 -22.03 -15.89 -10.16
C GLY A 158 -23.49 -15.77 -10.59
N LEU A 159 -24.28 -16.84 -10.40
CA LEU A 159 -25.73 -16.85 -10.67
C LEU A 159 -26.50 -15.74 -9.92
N HIS A 160 -25.97 -15.31 -8.77
CA HIS A 160 -26.61 -14.34 -7.87
C HIS A 160 -25.68 -13.22 -7.38
N SER A 161 -24.39 -13.26 -7.73
CA SER A 161 -23.42 -12.27 -7.27
C SER A 161 -22.37 -12.05 -8.35
N ASN A 162 -22.37 -10.84 -8.91
CA ASN A 162 -21.25 -10.36 -9.70
C ASN A 162 -20.25 -9.71 -8.74
N THR A 163 -18.97 -9.97 -8.97
CA THR A 163 -17.88 -9.38 -8.22
C THR A 163 -16.93 -8.73 -9.19
N TRP A 164 -16.61 -7.47 -8.92
CA TRP A 164 -15.71 -6.66 -9.73
C TRP A 164 -14.44 -6.36 -8.95
N ARG A 165 -13.32 -6.38 -9.67
CA ARG A 165 -12.05 -5.89 -9.20
C ARG A 165 -11.93 -4.42 -9.58
N PHE A 166 -11.65 -3.57 -8.61
CA PHE A 166 -11.36 -2.17 -8.87
C PHE A 166 -9.91 -2.03 -9.37
N VAL A 167 -9.75 -1.63 -10.62
CA VAL A 167 -8.45 -1.52 -11.34
C VAL A 167 -8.02 -0.09 -11.62
N GLY A 168 -8.82 0.90 -11.23
CA GLY A 168 -8.52 2.33 -11.38
C GLY A 168 -7.26 2.86 -10.67
N LEU A 169 -6.42 1.98 -10.12
CA LEU A 169 -5.13 2.27 -9.49
C LEU A 169 -3.93 1.76 -10.30
N GLU A 170 -4.15 0.98 -11.37
CA GLU A 170 -3.10 0.34 -12.18
C GLU A 170 -2.84 1.02 -13.53
N SER A 171 -3.58 2.10 -13.85
CA SER A 171 -3.38 2.93 -15.05
C SER A 171 -2.58 4.19 -14.75
#